data_AF-A0A081P0D1-F1
#
_entry.id   AF-A0A081P0D1-F1
#
_cell.length_a   1.000
_cell.length_b   1.000
_cell.length_c   1.000
_cell.angle_alpha   90.00
_cell.angle_beta   90.00
_cell.angle_gamma   90.00
#
_symmetry.space_group_name_H-M   'P 1'
#
loop_
_entity.id
_entity.type
_entity.pdbx_description
1 polymer ?
#
loop_
_entity_poly.entity_id
_entity_poly.type
_entity_poly.pdbx_seq_one_letter_code
_entity_poly.pdbx_strand_id
1 'polypeptide(L)'
;MSIYGDIHKVLKHFETHLFACDTPKDNVSILENIRNIWHDIEKYSKNIYPAKTDELAHIVHYIPADDLVITKNMYEDAIRRFTRLKNTWTQEKDVKSFYLRLFWLLETLLLFNKDSEECCDLCQGVMFYYVEEIGQIVLKQCRSCGICYDTETNEQLSVHHIYELRIAFRSDLSGMLGRDAWI
;
A
#
# COMPACT_ATOMS: atom_id res chain seq x y z
N MET A 1 -12.17 6.67 -24.52
CA MET A 1 -10.93 5.93 -24.21
C MET A 1 -11.32 4.62 -23.54
N SER A 2 -10.75 3.49 -23.97
CA SER A 2 -11.11 2.15 -23.47
C SER A 2 -10.35 1.81 -22.18
N ILE A 3 -10.88 0.87 -21.39
CA ILE A 3 -10.24 0.40 -20.16
C ILE A 3 -8.82 -0.15 -20.38
N TYR A 4 -8.58 -0.82 -21.50
CA TYR A 4 -7.25 -1.33 -21.87
C TYR A 4 -6.25 -0.19 -22.17
N GLY A 5 -6.72 0.90 -22.78
CA GLY A 5 -5.91 2.09 -23.03
C GLY A 5 -5.49 2.77 -21.73
N ASP A 6 -6.42 2.91 -20.78
CA ASP A 6 -6.17 3.53 -19.47
C ASP A 6 -5.22 2.66 -18.63
N ILE A 7 -5.37 1.33 -18.66
CA ILE A 7 -4.41 0.41 -18.04
C ILE A 7 -3.00 0.59 -18.63
N HIS A 8 -2.89 0.72 -19.95
CA HIS A 8 -1.60 0.93 -20.60
C HIS A 8 -0.97 2.27 -20.21
N LYS A 9 -1.81 3.31 -20.06
CA LYS A 9 -1.40 4.63 -19.57
C LYS A 9 -0.89 4.57 -18.13
N VAL A 10 -1.59 3.86 -17.24
CA VAL A 10 -1.17 3.65 -15.84
C VAL A 10 0.18 2.93 -15.78
N LEU A 11 0.32 1.81 -16.49
CA LEU A 11 1.57 1.05 -16.54
C LEU A 11 2.73 1.90 -17.07
N LYS A 12 2.51 2.64 -18.17
CA LYS A 12 3.53 3.53 -18.74
C LYS A 12 3.91 4.63 -17.76
N HIS A 13 2.95 5.25 -17.07
CA HIS A 13 3.23 6.29 -16.08
C HIS A 13 4.10 5.76 -14.94
N PHE A 14 3.76 4.58 -14.40
CA PHE A 14 4.56 3.96 -13.35
C PHE A 14 5.97 3.60 -13.82
N GLU A 15 6.12 3.06 -15.03
CA GLU A 15 7.43 2.74 -15.59
C GLU A 15 8.31 3.96 -15.84
N THR A 16 7.72 5.06 -16.32
CA THR A 16 8.47 6.24 -16.76
C THR A 16 8.69 7.27 -15.67
N HIS A 17 7.84 7.28 -14.63
CA HIS A 17 7.87 8.31 -13.60
C HIS A 17 8.00 7.76 -12.19
N LEU A 18 7.23 6.74 -11.80
CA LEU A 18 7.27 6.23 -10.43
C LEU A 18 8.51 5.35 -10.20
N PHE A 19 8.72 4.35 -11.06
CA PHE A 19 9.79 3.35 -10.97
C PHE A 19 10.87 3.56 -12.04
N ALA A 20 11.12 4.81 -12.41
CA ALA A 20 12.11 5.17 -13.42
C ALA A 20 13.56 4.90 -12.96
N CYS A 21 13.77 4.75 -11.65
CA CYS A 21 15.06 4.44 -11.03
C CYS A 21 14.86 3.40 -9.93
N ASP A 22 15.88 2.56 -9.74
CA ASP A 22 15.90 1.50 -8.72
C ASP A 22 15.99 2.06 -7.30
N THR A 23 16.54 3.28 -7.16
CA THR A 23 16.58 3.99 -5.89
C THR A 23 15.29 4.79 -5.69
N PRO A 24 14.72 4.77 -4.48
CA PRO A 24 13.48 5.46 -4.20
C PRO A 24 13.64 6.97 -4.38
N LYS A 25 12.60 7.59 -4.94
CA LYS A 25 12.37 9.02 -4.79
C LYS A 25 11.86 9.29 -3.38
N ASP A 26 12.01 10.51 -2.88
CA ASP A 26 11.41 10.95 -1.61
C ASP A 26 9.88 10.72 -1.59
N ASN A 27 9.29 10.67 -0.39
CA ASN A 27 7.86 10.36 -0.19
C ASN A 27 6.93 11.32 -0.96
N VAL A 28 7.32 12.60 -1.08
CA VAL A 28 6.55 13.63 -1.80
C VAL A 28 6.46 13.25 -3.27
N SER A 29 7.61 13.01 -3.89
CA SER A 29 7.69 12.58 -5.29
C SER A 29 6.88 11.31 -5.56
N ILE A 30 6.94 10.31 -4.68
CA ILE A 30 6.18 9.06 -4.85
C ILE A 30 4.67 9.33 -4.85
N LEU A 31 4.17 10.04 -3.84
CA LEU A 31 2.75 10.31 -3.68
C LEU A 31 2.21 11.19 -4.82
N GLU A 32 2.96 12.20 -5.25
CA GLU A 32 2.59 13.06 -6.38
C GLU A 32 2.45 12.27 -7.69
N ASN A 33 3.36 11.33 -7.97
CA ASN A 33 3.24 10.48 -9.17
C ASN A 33 1.96 9.61 -9.11
N ILE A 34 1.61 9.08 -7.94
CA ILE A 34 0.36 8.33 -7.78
C ILE A 34 -0.85 9.25 -7.97
N ARG A 35 -0.86 10.45 -7.36
CA ARG A 35 -1.93 11.45 -7.51
C ARG A 35 -2.16 11.82 -8.98
N ASN A 36 -1.08 12.02 -9.73
CA ASN A 36 -1.14 12.42 -11.15
C ASN A 36 -1.86 11.40 -12.04
N ILE A 37 -1.79 10.11 -11.71
CA ILE A 37 -2.42 9.05 -12.48
C ILE A 37 -3.67 8.46 -11.80
N TRP A 38 -3.98 8.90 -10.58
CA TRP A 38 -5.08 8.34 -9.78
C TRP A 38 -6.42 8.41 -10.51
N HIS A 39 -6.70 9.51 -11.21
CA HIS A 39 -7.94 9.66 -11.98
C HIS A 39 -8.15 8.52 -12.99
N ASP A 40 -7.08 8.08 -13.68
CA ASP A 40 -7.16 6.98 -14.64
C ASP A 40 -7.37 5.62 -13.96
N ILE A 41 -6.83 5.43 -12.75
CA ILE A 41 -7.03 4.23 -11.91
C ILE A 41 -8.47 4.18 -11.41
N GLU A 42 -8.91 5.25 -10.73
CA GLU A 42 -10.19 5.35 -10.03
C GLU A 42 -11.38 5.18 -10.96
N LYS A 43 -11.27 5.74 -12.18
CA LYS A 43 -12.32 5.72 -13.20
C LYS A 43 -12.98 4.36 -13.38
N TYR A 44 -12.20 3.27 -13.35
CA TYR A 44 -12.72 1.91 -13.45
C TYR A 44 -12.66 1.15 -12.13
N SER A 45 -11.62 1.36 -11.31
CA SER A 45 -11.44 0.59 -10.09
C SER A 45 -12.60 0.75 -9.12
N LYS A 46 -13.23 1.94 -9.05
CA LYS A 46 -14.39 2.19 -8.17
C LYS A 46 -15.58 1.29 -8.45
N ASN A 47 -15.71 0.79 -9.68
CA ASN A 47 -16.80 -0.14 -10.05
C ASN A 47 -16.40 -1.60 -9.87
N ILE A 48 -15.10 -1.91 -9.81
CA ILE A 48 -14.58 -3.28 -9.71
C ILE A 48 -14.34 -3.65 -8.24
N TYR A 49 -13.72 -2.74 -7.49
CA TYR A 49 -13.32 -2.87 -6.10
C TYR A 49 -13.57 -1.54 -5.36
N PRO A 50 -14.85 -1.18 -5.09
CA PRO A 50 -15.22 0.12 -4.51
C PRO A 50 -14.51 0.37 -3.17
N ALA A 51 -14.65 -0.55 -2.21
CA ALA A 51 -14.07 -0.37 -0.86
C ALA A 51 -12.55 -0.14 -0.87
N LYS A 52 -11.80 -0.91 -1.68
CA LYS A 52 -10.34 -0.71 -1.82
C LYS A 52 -9.99 0.59 -2.55
N THR A 53 -10.82 0.98 -3.52
CA THR A 53 -10.63 2.25 -4.22
C THR A 53 -10.81 3.41 -3.26
N ASP A 54 -11.84 3.37 -2.41
CA ASP A 54 -12.14 4.42 -1.43
C ASP A 54 -11.06 4.49 -0.35
N GLU A 55 -10.61 3.34 0.17
CA GLU A 55 -9.48 3.24 1.12
C GLU A 55 -8.22 3.91 0.55
N LEU A 56 -7.79 3.52 -0.66
CA LEU A 56 -6.59 4.08 -1.28
C LEU A 56 -6.79 5.54 -1.73
N ALA A 57 -7.98 5.92 -2.19
CA ALA A 57 -8.30 7.31 -2.53
C ALA A 57 -8.14 8.21 -1.30
N HIS A 58 -8.54 7.72 -0.12
CA HIS A 58 -8.36 8.47 1.12
C HIS A 58 -6.88 8.78 1.37
N ILE A 59 -6.03 7.76 1.24
CA ILE A 59 -4.57 7.89 1.42
C ILE A 59 -3.98 8.84 0.37
N VAL A 60 -4.33 8.62 -0.90
CA VAL A 60 -3.79 9.38 -2.03
C VAL A 60 -4.15 10.86 -1.92
N HIS A 61 -5.38 11.22 -1.55
CA HIS A 61 -5.83 12.62 -1.60
C HIS A 61 -5.69 13.39 -0.30
N TYR A 62 -5.83 12.74 0.85
CA TYR A 62 -5.97 13.45 2.13
C TYR A 62 -4.77 13.32 3.05
N ILE A 63 -3.90 12.33 2.85
CA ILE A 63 -2.73 12.15 3.69
C ILE A 63 -1.55 12.99 3.16
N PRO A 64 -0.92 13.83 3.99
CA PRO A 64 0.30 14.53 3.63
C PRO A 64 1.45 13.55 3.34
N ALA A 65 2.29 13.88 2.37
CA ALA A 65 3.42 13.02 2.03
C ALA A 65 4.43 12.84 3.18
N ASP A 66 4.58 13.86 4.04
CA ASP A 66 5.48 13.83 5.19
C ASP A 66 5.00 12.89 6.31
N ASP A 67 3.69 12.61 6.36
CA ASP A 67 3.08 11.68 7.31
C ASP A 67 3.14 10.22 6.82
N LEU A 68 3.31 10.04 5.51
CA LEU A 68 3.53 8.71 4.94
C LEU A 68 4.91 8.17 5.29
N VAL A 69 4.91 6.87 5.47
CA VAL A 69 6.11 6.09 5.71
C VAL A 69 6.35 5.20 4.52
N ILE A 70 7.43 5.47 3.80
CA ILE A 70 7.92 4.59 2.75
C ILE A 70 9.38 4.28 3.08
N THR A 71 9.68 2.99 3.23
CA THR A 71 11.05 2.52 3.42
C THR A 71 11.65 2.11 2.09
N LYS A 72 12.98 2.07 2.02
CA LYS A 72 13.68 1.55 0.84
C LYS A 72 13.23 0.12 0.48
N ASN A 73 13.04 -0.74 1.49
CA ASN A 73 12.59 -2.12 1.28
C ASN A 73 11.17 -2.18 0.68
N MET A 74 10.25 -1.33 1.14
CA MET A 74 8.90 -1.23 0.57
C MET A 74 8.94 -0.79 -0.90
N TYR A 75 9.78 0.18 -1.23
CA TYR A 75 9.94 0.66 -2.60
C TYR A 75 10.55 -0.40 -3.53
N GLU A 76 11.61 -1.08 -3.08
CA GLU A 76 12.21 -2.21 -3.81
C GLU A 76 11.19 -3.34 -4.03
N ASP A 77 10.38 -3.66 -3.02
CA ASP A 77 9.32 -4.66 -3.17
C ASP A 77 8.23 -4.21 -4.15
N ALA A 78 7.85 -2.93 -4.12
CA ALA A 78 6.91 -2.34 -5.07
C ALA A 78 7.42 -2.45 -6.52
N ILE A 79 8.72 -2.26 -6.78
CA ILE A 79 9.32 -2.48 -8.11
C ILE A 79 9.17 -3.94 -8.56
N ARG A 80 9.42 -4.90 -7.66
CA ARG A 80 9.26 -6.34 -7.96
C ARG A 80 7.80 -6.66 -8.28
N ARG A 81 6.86 -6.11 -7.51
CA ARG A 81 5.40 -6.27 -7.73
C ARG A 81 4.97 -5.61 -9.04
N PHE A 82 5.51 -4.45 -9.38
CA PHE A 82 5.25 -3.76 -10.64
C PHE A 82 5.70 -4.58 -11.85
N THR A 83 6.90 -5.15 -11.78
CA THR A 83 7.42 -6.03 -12.84
C THR A 83 6.51 -7.24 -13.05
N ARG A 84 6.07 -7.88 -11.97
CA ARG A 84 5.10 -8.99 -12.04
C ARG A 84 3.77 -8.56 -12.64
N LEU A 85 3.23 -7.40 -12.21
CA LEU A 85 1.99 -6.83 -12.75
C LEU A 85 2.06 -6.64 -14.27
N LYS A 86 3.14 -6.04 -14.79
CA LYS A 86 3.35 -5.85 -16.24
C LYS A 86 3.37 -7.18 -16.99
N ASN A 87 4.12 -8.15 -16.47
CA ASN A 87 4.26 -9.47 -17.09
C ASN A 87 2.92 -10.20 -17.16
N THR A 88 2.21 -10.26 -16.03
CA THR A 88 0.88 -10.87 -15.95
C THR A 88 -0.13 -10.16 -16.87
N TRP A 89 -0.15 -8.83 -16.88
CA TRP A 89 -1.03 -8.08 -17.78
C TRP A 89 -0.75 -8.36 -19.26
N THR A 90 0.50 -8.60 -19.62
CA THR A 90 0.88 -8.93 -20.99
C THR A 90 0.36 -10.30 -21.42
N GLN A 91 0.29 -11.25 -20.48
CA GLN A 91 -0.12 -12.64 -20.74
C GLN A 91 -1.64 -12.85 -20.62
N GLU A 92 -2.26 -12.36 -19.53
CA GLU A 92 -3.63 -12.71 -19.18
C GLU A 92 -4.65 -11.70 -19.74
N LYS A 93 -4.30 -10.41 -19.79
CA LYS A 93 -5.21 -9.30 -20.14
C LYS A 93 -6.52 -9.25 -19.32
N ASP A 94 -6.53 -9.87 -18.14
CA ASP A 94 -7.68 -9.82 -17.23
C ASP A 94 -7.70 -8.51 -16.43
N VAL A 95 -8.78 -7.75 -16.61
CA VAL A 95 -8.98 -6.43 -15.99
C VAL A 95 -9.11 -6.52 -14.47
N LYS A 96 -9.85 -7.50 -13.94
CA LYS A 96 -10.07 -7.61 -12.48
C LYS A 96 -8.78 -8.01 -11.77
N SER A 97 -8.09 -9.02 -12.31
CA SER A 97 -6.76 -9.45 -11.87
C SER A 97 -5.76 -8.30 -11.90
N PHE A 98 -5.78 -7.47 -12.95
CA PHE A 98 -4.96 -6.27 -13.03
C PHE A 98 -5.21 -5.31 -11.86
N TYR A 99 -6.46 -4.87 -11.63
CA TYR A 99 -6.75 -3.90 -10.56
C TYR A 99 -6.48 -4.47 -9.17
N LEU A 100 -6.73 -5.76 -8.93
CA LEU A 100 -6.39 -6.40 -7.67
C LEU A 100 -4.89 -6.33 -7.39
N ARG A 101 -4.06 -6.68 -8.39
CA ARG A 101 -2.60 -6.66 -8.27
C ARG A 101 -2.04 -5.23 -8.19
N LEU A 102 -2.66 -4.29 -8.90
CA LEU A 102 -2.34 -2.87 -8.80
C LEU A 102 -2.58 -2.36 -7.37
N PHE A 103 -3.69 -2.75 -6.75
CA PHE A 103 -3.98 -2.37 -5.36
C PHE A 103 -3.02 -2.99 -4.37
N TRP A 104 -2.62 -4.26 -4.53
CA TRP A 104 -1.56 -4.82 -3.70
C TRP A 104 -0.22 -4.10 -3.85
N LEU A 105 0.12 -3.63 -5.06
CA LEU A 105 1.31 -2.82 -5.29
C LEU A 105 1.20 -1.47 -4.55
N LEU A 106 0.07 -0.78 -4.67
CA LEU A 106 -0.15 0.51 -4.02
C LEU A 106 -0.18 0.38 -2.50
N GLU A 107 -0.81 -0.66 -1.97
CA GLU A 107 -0.81 -0.98 -0.54
C GLU A 107 0.62 -1.19 -0.02
N THR A 108 1.44 -1.99 -0.71
CA THR A 108 2.85 -2.19 -0.34
C THR A 108 3.63 -0.88 -0.26
N LEU A 109 3.28 0.12 -1.07
CA LEU A 109 4.00 1.39 -1.12
C LEU A 109 3.44 2.46 -0.17
N LEU A 110 2.11 2.50 0.02
CA LEU A 110 1.41 3.57 0.74
C LEU A 110 1.01 3.20 2.18
N LEU A 111 0.96 1.90 2.50
CA LEU A 111 0.69 1.42 3.84
C LEU A 111 1.98 0.87 4.43
N PHE A 112 2.37 1.39 5.59
CA PHE A 112 3.58 0.91 6.24
C PHE A 112 3.48 -0.59 6.52
N ASN A 113 4.52 -1.30 6.11
CA ASN A 113 4.69 -2.74 6.33
C ASN A 113 6.19 -3.05 6.49
N LYS A 114 6.46 -4.15 7.19
CA LYS A 114 7.80 -4.72 7.33
C LYS A 114 7.84 -6.10 6.67
N ASP A 115 7.43 -6.23 5.41
CA ASP A 115 7.20 -7.53 4.73
C ASP A 115 8.43 -8.46 4.69
N SER A 116 9.65 -7.94 4.88
CA SER A 116 10.89 -8.72 5.00
C SER A 116 11.23 -9.18 6.42
N GLU A 117 10.56 -8.64 7.44
CA GLU A 117 10.86 -8.86 8.87
C GLU A 117 9.67 -9.48 9.61
N GLU A 118 8.45 -9.21 9.16
CA GLU A 118 7.23 -9.60 9.85
C GLU A 118 6.19 -10.19 8.88
N CYS A 119 5.56 -11.29 9.28
CA CYS A 119 4.46 -11.92 8.56
C CYS A 119 3.42 -12.46 9.55
N CYS A 120 2.21 -12.74 9.06
CA CYS A 120 1.16 -13.32 9.90
C CYS A 120 1.49 -14.77 10.29
N ASP A 121 1.43 -15.08 11.58
CA ASP A 121 1.72 -16.43 12.08
C ASP A 121 0.81 -17.52 11.49
N LEU A 122 -0.42 -17.19 11.09
CA LEU A 122 -1.37 -18.16 10.55
C LEU A 122 -1.23 -18.38 9.04
N CYS A 123 -1.20 -17.31 8.25
CA CYS A 123 -1.27 -17.40 6.79
C CYS A 123 -0.01 -16.88 6.08
N GLN A 124 1.00 -16.44 6.83
CA GLN A 124 2.26 -15.89 6.33
C GLN A 124 2.04 -14.69 5.38
N GLY A 125 0.91 -13.98 5.54
CA GLY A 125 0.56 -12.80 4.76
C GLY A 125 1.23 -11.54 5.30
N VAL A 126 1.31 -10.51 4.45
CA VAL A 126 1.89 -9.21 4.77
C VAL A 126 1.15 -8.55 5.93
N MET A 127 1.91 -7.99 6.87
CA MET A 127 1.40 -7.23 8.02
C MET A 127 1.49 -5.73 7.74
N PHE A 128 0.35 -5.02 7.83
CA PHE A 128 0.26 -3.57 7.70
C PHE A 128 -0.05 -2.92 9.03
N TYR A 129 0.50 -1.74 9.27
CA TYR A 129 0.40 -1.05 10.55
C TYR A 129 -0.74 -0.03 10.53
N TYR A 130 -1.51 -0.04 11.61
CA TYR A 130 -2.66 0.82 11.83
C TYR A 130 -2.63 1.35 13.27
N VAL A 131 -3.41 2.40 13.52
CA VAL A 131 -3.70 2.89 14.86
C VAL A 131 -5.17 2.74 15.13
N GLU A 132 -5.47 2.16 16.29
CA GLU A 132 -6.82 2.14 16.85
C GLU A 132 -7.12 3.51 17.44
N GLU A 133 -8.17 4.18 16.95
CA GLU A 133 -8.39 5.61 17.20
C GLU A 133 -8.77 5.95 18.65
N ILE A 134 -9.41 5.06 19.41
CA ILE A 134 -9.91 5.39 20.75
C ILE A 134 -8.79 5.26 21.80
N GLY A 135 -8.11 4.13 21.81
CA GLY A 135 -7.01 3.79 22.70
C GLY A 135 -5.65 4.27 22.22
N GLN A 136 -5.55 4.76 20.97
CA GLN A 136 -4.29 5.20 20.35
C GLN A 136 -3.22 4.10 20.37
N ILE A 137 -3.65 2.85 20.13
CA ILE A 137 -2.78 1.68 20.13
C ILE A 137 -2.29 1.44 18.71
N VAL A 138 -0.98 1.29 18.53
CA VAL A 138 -0.39 0.85 17.26
C VAL A 138 -0.52 -0.66 17.16
N LEU A 139 -1.21 -1.13 16.12
CA LEU A 139 -1.43 -2.55 15.85
C LEU A 139 -0.98 -2.89 14.43
N LYS A 140 -0.76 -4.18 14.19
CA LYS A 140 -0.47 -4.71 12.87
C LYS A 140 -1.55 -5.70 12.44
N GLN A 141 -2.10 -5.51 11.24
CA GLN A 141 -3.17 -6.33 10.68
C GLN A 141 -2.66 -7.10 9.45
N CYS A 142 -2.96 -8.40 9.40
CA CYS A 142 -2.68 -9.20 8.22
C CYS A 142 -3.66 -8.86 7.09
N ARG A 143 -3.14 -8.54 5.90
CA ARG A 143 -4.00 -8.24 4.74
C ARG A 143 -4.79 -9.44 4.23
N SER A 144 -4.27 -10.65 4.44
CA SER A 144 -4.86 -11.88 3.89
C SER A 144 -5.96 -12.46 4.78
N CYS A 145 -5.75 -12.51 6.09
CA CYS A 145 -6.70 -13.12 7.03
C CYS A 145 -7.37 -12.12 7.99
N GLY A 146 -6.94 -10.85 7.99
CA GLY A 146 -7.54 -9.79 8.82
C GLY A 146 -7.17 -9.84 10.30
N ILE A 147 -6.34 -10.80 10.73
CA ILE A 147 -5.92 -10.93 12.13
C ILE A 147 -5.06 -9.74 12.53
N CYS A 148 -5.37 -9.17 13.70
CA CYS A 148 -4.66 -8.06 14.30
C CYS A 148 -3.77 -8.53 15.45
N TYR A 149 -2.62 -7.89 15.61
CA TYR A 149 -1.69 -8.09 16.70
C TYR A 149 -1.30 -6.74 17.29
N ASP A 150 -1.16 -6.70 18.61
CA ASP A 150 -0.56 -5.56 19.30
C ASP A 150 0.92 -5.47 18.88
N THR A 151 1.42 -4.27 18.58
CA THR A 151 2.81 -4.13 18.13
C THR A 151 3.84 -4.15 19.25
N GLU A 152 3.46 -3.87 20.49
CA GLU A 152 4.34 -3.88 21.65
C GLU A 152 4.46 -5.30 22.22
N THR A 153 3.33 -5.98 22.40
CA THR A 153 3.31 -7.32 23.03
C THR A 153 3.39 -8.45 22.02
N ASN A 154 3.10 -8.18 20.74
CA ASN A 154 2.94 -9.18 19.68
C ASN A 154 1.81 -10.19 19.96
N GLU A 155 0.93 -9.90 20.91
CA GLU A 155 -0.22 -10.74 21.22
C GLU A 155 -1.34 -10.52 20.20
N GLN A 156 -2.05 -11.59 19.85
CA GLN A 156 -3.19 -11.52 18.97
C GLN A 156 -4.33 -10.75 19.65
N LEU A 157 -4.83 -9.71 18.99
CA LEU A 157 -5.98 -8.94 19.45
C LEU A 157 -7.26 -9.70 19.12
N SER A 158 -8.17 -9.76 20.09
CA SER A 158 -9.44 -10.46 19.94
C SER A 158 -10.37 -9.74 18.94
N VAL A 159 -11.01 -10.53 18.08
CA VAL A 159 -11.85 -10.11 16.92
C VAL A 159 -13.13 -9.36 17.33
N HIS A 160 -13.40 -9.22 18.63
CA HIS A 160 -14.68 -8.72 19.16
C HIS A 160 -14.80 -7.19 19.18
N HIS A 161 -13.72 -6.48 18.82
CA HIS A 161 -13.76 -5.04 18.64
C HIS A 161 -13.79 -4.72 17.15
N ILE A 162 -14.86 -4.06 16.71
CA ILE A 162 -14.82 -3.27 15.48
C ILE A 162 -13.89 -2.11 15.80
N TYR A 163 -12.60 -2.29 15.54
CA TYR A 163 -11.64 -1.21 15.71
C TYR A 163 -11.91 -0.15 14.65
N GLU A 164 -12.06 1.11 15.08
CA GLU A 164 -11.93 2.25 14.18
C GLU A 164 -10.42 2.40 13.92
N LEU A 165 -9.99 1.89 12.75
CA LEU A 165 -8.59 1.87 12.36
C LEU A 165 -8.30 3.00 11.39
N ARG A 166 -7.28 3.79 11.72
CA ARG A 166 -6.59 4.65 10.76
C ARG A 166 -5.24 4.05 10.40
N ILE A 167 -4.68 4.43 9.27
CA ILE A 167 -3.31 4.04 8.93
C ILE A 167 -2.34 4.65 9.93
N ALA A 168 -1.24 3.94 10.21
CA ALA A 168 -0.17 4.49 11.04
C ALA A 168 0.62 5.55 10.26
N PHE A 169 0.80 6.72 10.86
CA PHE A 169 1.63 7.80 10.35
C PHE A 169 3.04 7.71 10.90
N ARG A 170 3.94 8.50 10.30
CA ARG A 170 5.32 8.62 10.74
C ARG A 170 5.47 8.94 12.23
N SER A 171 4.60 9.79 12.79
CA SER A 171 4.61 10.15 14.22
C SER A 171 4.34 8.94 15.11
N ASP A 172 3.40 8.07 14.72
CA ASP A 172 3.01 6.88 15.48
C ASP A 172 4.13 5.83 15.50
N LEU A 173 4.92 5.79 14.42
CA LEU A 173 5.97 4.80 14.20
C LEU A 173 7.36 5.27 14.68
N SER A 174 7.45 6.46 15.27
CA SER A 174 8.70 7.14 15.60
C SER A 174 9.62 6.37 16.58
N GLY A 175 9.08 5.44 17.37
CA GLY A 175 9.84 4.55 18.25
C GLY A 175 10.17 3.17 17.65
N MET A 176 9.63 2.83 16.48
CA MET A 176 9.63 1.45 15.94
C MET A 176 10.65 1.20 14.82
N LEU A 177 11.32 2.27 14.37
CA LEU A 177 12.22 2.24 13.22
C LEU A 177 13.43 3.16 13.49
N GLY A 178 14.62 2.70 13.10
CA GLY A 178 15.83 3.53 13.12
C GLY A 178 15.72 4.71 12.17
N ARG A 179 16.40 5.84 12.47
CA ARG A 179 16.36 7.07 11.66
C ARG A 179 16.82 6.89 10.20
N ASP A 180 17.52 5.79 9.89
CA ASP A 180 18.09 5.51 8.57
C ASP A 180 17.20 4.60 7.69
N ALA A 181 16.02 4.19 8.16
CA ALA A 181 15.13 3.28 7.44
C ALA A 181 14.15 3.99 6.47
N TRP A 182 14.05 5.31 6.56
CA TRP A 182 13.07 6.13 5.84
C TRP A 182 13.71 6.77 4.61
N ILE A 183 12.92 6.94 3.55
CA ILE A 183 13.29 7.72 2.37
C ILE A 183 12.92 9.19 2.58
#